data_AF-A0A7N9CHZ8-F1
#
_entry.id   AF-A0A7N9CHZ8-F1
#
_cell.length_a   1.000
_cell.length_b   1.000
_cell.length_c   1.000
_cell.angle_alpha   90.00
_cell.angle_beta   90.00
_cell.angle_gamma   90.00
#
_symmetry.space_group_name_H-M   'P 1'
#
loop_
_entity.id
_entity.type
_entity.pdbx_description
1 polymer ?
#
loop_
_entity_poly.entity_id
_entity_poly.type
_entity_poly.pdbx_seq_one_letter_code
_entity_poly.pdbx_strand_id
1 'polypeptide(L)'
;MSKDALNLVQMKEQTLQPEQQSKLKQLVNEENLGKQEESLRKHHQTFLASIRTAVTMFGERFCAFVTDQDTVTATVVGLTLLAVGVKSAKNATAAGARFIEAGLLKPSLVSEKSRITVLEALQHPFQVSRRLLSRPQDMLEGVVLSPSLEAQVRDIAIATKNTKKNCNLYRNVLLYGPPGTGKTLFATKLTVHSGMDYTIMTGGDVAPMGREGVTAMHKLFDWASTSRGSLLLFVDNADTFLLKRATEEINEDLRATQNAFLSHTSQCSNKFMLVLASCHPEQFHWDIRNCIDLVFHFDLPRQEEQELLLRMYLDKYVLKPATEGKQHLKLAQFDYGRKCVEIAWLKEGMSGRKIAQLVVSCQATAYASEDGVLTKAMLDTCVRDFVRQHQQK
;
A
#
# COMPACT_ATOMS: atom_id res chain seq x y z
N MET A 1 18.36 -62.19 44.77
CA MET A 1 19.19 -62.89 45.78
C MET A 1 20.15 -61.88 46.37
N SER A 2 19.62 -61.08 47.30
CA SER A 2 20.05 -60.90 48.70
C SER A 2 21.49 -60.43 48.89
N LYS A 3 21.65 -59.15 49.27
CA LYS A 3 22.92 -58.49 49.63
C LYS A 3 23.70 -59.25 50.71
N ASP A 4 23.00 -60.06 51.52
CA ASP A 4 23.60 -60.87 52.58
C ASP A 4 24.47 -62.02 52.03
N ALA A 5 24.16 -62.54 50.84
CA ALA A 5 24.99 -63.56 50.18
C ALA A 5 26.30 -62.97 49.65
N LEU A 6 26.30 -61.70 49.24
CA LEU A 6 27.49 -60.99 48.75
C LEU A 6 28.50 -60.73 49.89
N ASN A 7 27.99 -60.38 51.09
CA ASN A 7 28.81 -60.13 52.28
C ASN A 7 29.47 -61.41 52.83
N LEU A 8 28.78 -62.56 52.78
CA LEU A 8 29.34 -63.85 53.19
C LEU A 8 30.46 -64.34 52.27
N VAL A 9 30.38 -64.04 50.97
CA VAL A 9 31.45 -64.37 50.01
C VAL A 9 32.68 -63.48 50.21
N GLN A 10 32.48 -62.18 50.44
CA GLN A 10 33.60 -61.25 50.70
C GLN A 10 34.35 -61.56 52.00
N MET A 11 33.66 -62.04 53.06
CA MET A 11 34.31 -62.46 54.30
C MET A 11 35.16 -63.73 54.14
N LYS A 12 34.79 -64.64 53.24
CA LYS A 12 35.53 -65.89 52.99
C LYS A 12 36.72 -65.71 52.04
N GLU A 13 36.71 -64.67 51.22
CA GLU A 13 37.86 -64.33 50.36
C GLU A 13 39.10 -63.95 51.19
N GLN A 14 38.97 -63.38 52.39
CA GLN A 14 40.12 -62.85 53.14
C GLN A 14 41.01 -63.90 53.86
N THR A 15 40.73 -65.20 53.76
CA THR A 15 41.50 -66.26 54.48
C THR A 15 42.01 -67.43 53.63
N LEU A 16 42.15 -67.28 52.31
CA LEU A 16 42.63 -68.36 51.43
C LEU A 16 43.78 -67.92 50.52
N GLN A 17 44.78 -68.82 50.36
CA GLN A 17 45.95 -68.64 49.50
C GLN A 17 45.59 -68.17 48.08
N PRO A 18 46.45 -67.34 47.44
CA PRO A 18 46.14 -66.64 46.19
C PRO A 18 45.81 -67.57 45.01
N GLU A 19 46.26 -68.84 45.03
CA GLU A 19 45.94 -69.83 43.99
C GLU A 19 44.48 -70.30 43.98
N GLN A 20 43.78 -70.30 45.13
CA GLN A 20 42.39 -70.76 45.16
C GLN A 20 41.40 -69.66 44.79
N GLN A 21 41.75 -68.39 45.02
CA GLN A 21 40.94 -67.25 44.61
C GLN A 21 40.91 -67.05 43.10
N SER A 22 42.02 -67.29 42.39
CA SER A 22 42.07 -67.14 40.94
C SER A 22 41.18 -68.15 40.24
N LYS A 23 41.18 -69.41 40.72
CA LYS A 23 40.32 -70.49 40.19
C LYS A 23 38.84 -70.23 40.47
N LEU A 24 38.50 -69.76 41.67
CA LEU A 24 37.11 -69.42 42.01
C LEU A 24 36.60 -68.23 41.18
N LYS A 25 37.44 -67.19 40.99
CA LYS A 25 37.11 -66.04 40.14
C LYS A 25 36.97 -66.42 38.67
N GLN A 26 37.79 -67.35 38.16
CA GLN A 26 37.64 -67.87 36.81
C GLN A 26 36.31 -68.61 36.64
N LEU A 27 35.98 -69.54 37.54
CA LEU A 27 34.73 -70.30 37.45
C LEU A 27 33.48 -69.41 37.59
N VAL A 28 33.50 -68.42 38.49
CA VAL A 28 32.40 -67.45 38.64
C VAL A 28 32.30 -66.54 37.41
N ASN A 29 33.43 -66.15 36.80
CA ASN A 29 33.40 -65.33 35.59
C ASN A 29 32.89 -66.13 34.39
N GLU A 30 33.25 -67.40 34.28
CA GLU A 30 32.80 -68.32 33.22
C GLU A 30 31.30 -68.63 33.35
N GLU A 31 30.79 -68.84 34.57
CA GLU A 31 29.36 -69.03 34.83
C GLU A 31 28.54 -67.76 34.56
N ASN A 32 29.08 -66.58 34.88
CA ASN A 32 28.44 -65.29 34.56
C ASN A 32 28.45 -65.01 33.06
N LEU A 33 29.53 -65.35 32.34
CA LEU A 33 29.60 -65.25 30.88
C LEU A 33 28.53 -66.13 30.23
N GLY A 34 28.37 -67.37 30.71
CA GLY A 34 27.35 -68.31 30.24
C GLY A 34 25.92 -67.79 30.44
N LYS A 35 25.60 -67.26 31.63
CA LYS A 35 24.27 -66.66 31.92
C LYS A 35 24.01 -65.40 31.09
N GLN A 36 25.05 -64.62 30.79
CA GLN A 36 24.96 -63.43 29.94
C GLN A 36 24.70 -63.80 28.48
N GLU A 37 25.41 -64.79 27.93
CA GLU A 37 25.18 -65.32 26.58
C GLU A 37 23.80 -65.95 26.43
N GLU A 38 23.32 -66.67 27.45
CA GLU A 38 22.00 -67.32 27.41
C GLU A 38 20.86 -66.29 27.45
N SER A 39 21.02 -65.19 28.19
CA SER A 39 20.06 -64.07 28.22
C SER A 39 20.06 -63.30 26.90
N LEU A 40 21.23 -63.13 26.28
CA LEU A 40 21.36 -62.47 24.99
C LEU A 40 20.70 -63.29 23.87
N ARG A 41 20.87 -64.63 23.89
CA ARG A 41 20.19 -65.55 22.97
C ARG A 41 18.67 -65.54 23.15
N LYS A 42 18.16 -65.53 24.40
CA LYS A 42 16.73 -65.45 24.70
C LYS A 42 16.11 -64.15 24.20
N HIS A 43 16.80 -63.02 24.35
CA HIS A 43 16.36 -61.72 23.80
C HIS A 43 16.39 -61.67 22.28
N HIS A 44 17.41 -62.23 21.64
CA HIS A 44 17.47 -62.30 20.18
C HIS A 44 16.32 -63.16 19.63
N GLN A 45 16.01 -64.29 20.26
CA GLN A 45 14.89 -65.14 19.85
C GLN A 45 13.53 -64.46 20.06
N THR A 46 13.31 -63.75 21.16
CA THR A 46 12.06 -63.00 21.39
C THR A 46 11.90 -61.81 20.46
N PHE A 47 12.98 -61.10 20.13
CA PHE A 47 12.95 -59.99 19.18
C PHE A 47 12.70 -60.47 17.74
N LEU A 48 13.34 -61.58 17.34
CA LEU A 48 13.06 -62.19 16.04
C LEU A 48 11.63 -62.75 15.96
N ALA A 49 11.11 -63.29 17.07
CA ALA A 49 9.72 -63.72 17.15
C ALA A 49 8.75 -62.54 17.01
N SER A 50 8.99 -61.42 17.69
CA SER A 50 8.10 -60.24 17.61
C SER A 50 8.13 -59.57 16.23
N ILE A 51 9.29 -59.49 15.58
CA ILE A 51 9.39 -59.02 14.19
C ILE A 51 8.66 -59.97 13.26
N ARG A 52 8.84 -61.29 13.41
CA ARG A 52 8.15 -62.28 12.58
C ARG A 52 6.63 -62.19 12.76
N THR A 53 6.14 -62.00 13.98
CA THR A 53 4.71 -61.80 14.26
C THR A 53 4.21 -60.47 13.69
N ALA A 54 4.97 -59.37 13.80
CA ALA A 54 4.57 -58.09 13.22
C ALA A 54 4.52 -58.15 11.68
N VAL A 55 5.52 -58.76 11.05
CA VAL A 55 5.59 -58.92 9.58
C VAL A 55 4.51 -59.87 9.07
N THR A 56 4.17 -60.94 9.81
CA THR A 56 3.08 -61.85 9.42
C THR A 56 1.71 -61.21 9.63
N MET A 57 1.48 -60.51 10.75
CA MET A 57 0.23 -59.78 10.98
C MET A 57 0.02 -58.65 9.97
N PHE A 58 1.10 -57.94 9.60
CA PHE A 58 1.04 -56.91 8.58
C PHE A 58 0.91 -57.52 7.18
N GLY A 59 1.60 -58.63 6.91
CA GLY A 59 1.54 -59.37 5.66
C GLY A 59 0.17 -60.00 5.41
N GLU A 60 -0.44 -60.63 6.39
CA GLU A 60 -1.79 -61.20 6.29
C GLU A 60 -2.84 -60.13 6.07
N ARG A 61 -2.75 -58.99 6.78
CA ARG A 61 -3.65 -57.85 6.58
C ARG A 61 -3.40 -57.14 5.25
N PHE A 62 -2.16 -57.02 4.81
CA PHE A 62 -1.81 -56.40 3.54
C PHE A 62 -2.21 -57.30 2.36
N CYS A 63 -2.01 -58.61 2.47
CA CYS A 63 -2.51 -59.57 1.49
C CYS A 63 -4.04 -59.55 1.47
N ALA A 64 -4.73 -59.59 2.62
CA ALA A 64 -6.20 -59.47 2.65
C ALA A 64 -6.69 -58.16 2.02
N PHE A 65 -5.97 -57.06 2.24
CA PHE A 65 -6.27 -55.75 1.64
C PHE A 65 -5.99 -55.70 0.13
N VAL A 66 -4.92 -56.32 -0.37
CA VAL A 66 -4.57 -56.34 -1.79
C VAL A 66 -5.42 -57.32 -2.60
N THR A 67 -5.92 -58.39 -1.96
CA THR A 67 -6.71 -59.42 -2.63
C THR A 67 -8.18 -59.02 -2.81
N ASP A 68 -8.67 -58.08 -2.01
CA ASP A 68 -10.07 -57.61 -2.07
C ASP A 68 -10.19 -56.39 -3.00
N GLN A 69 -10.67 -56.63 -4.23
CA GLN A 69 -10.80 -55.60 -5.27
C GLN A 69 -11.64 -54.40 -4.84
N ASP A 70 -12.65 -54.61 -3.97
CA ASP A 70 -13.53 -53.54 -3.52
C ASP A 70 -12.84 -52.61 -2.52
N THR A 71 -11.99 -53.15 -1.64
CA THR A 71 -11.24 -52.34 -0.65
C THR A 71 -10.08 -51.56 -1.27
N VAL A 72 -9.37 -52.15 -2.25
CA VAL A 72 -8.34 -51.44 -3.02
C VAL A 72 -8.98 -50.30 -3.81
N THR A 73 -10.07 -50.57 -4.51
CA THR A 73 -10.78 -49.56 -5.31
C THR A 73 -11.29 -48.43 -4.41
N ALA A 74 -11.92 -48.75 -3.27
CA ALA A 74 -12.38 -47.75 -2.31
C ALA A 74 -11.24 -46.89 -1.76
N THR A 75 -10.07 -47.47 -1.50
CA THR A 75 -8.91 -46.74 -0.96
C THR A 75 -8.29 -45.83 -2.02
N VAL A 76 -8.18 -46.29 -3.26
CA VAL A 76 -7.68 -45.47 -4.38
C VAL A 76 -8.66 -44.32 -4.66
N VAL A 77 -9.97 -44.58 -4.64
CA VAL A 77 -11.01 -43.55 -4.77
C VAL A 77 -10.96 -42.55 -3.60
N GLY A 78 -10.76 -43.02 -2.37
CA GLY A 78 -10.61 -42.16 -1.20
C GLY A 78 -9.38 -41.26 -1.28
N LEU A 79 -8.21 -41.81 -1.66
CA LEU A 79 -6.97 -41.05 -1.83
C LEU A 79 -7.07 -40.03 -2.97
N THR A 80 -7.69 -40.39 -4.09
CA THR A 80 -7.91 -39.47 -5.21
C THR A 80 -8.90 -38.36 -4.83
N LEU A 81 -10.00 -38.67 -4.15
CA LEU A 81 -10.94 -37.67 -3.63
C LEU A 81 -10.27 -36.71 -2.64
N LEU A 82 -9.41 -37.22 -1.76
CA LEU A 82 -8.67 -36.40 -0.80
C LEU A 82 -7.66 -35.49 -1.52
N ALA A 83 -6.92 -36.02 -2.50
CA ALA A 83 -5.99 -35.23 -3.31
C ALA A 83 -6.72 -34.13 -4.11
N VAL A 84 -7.87 -34.46 -4.72
CA VAL A 84 -8.74 -33.50 -5.42
C VAL A 84 -9.28 -32.46 -4.44
N GLY A 85 -9.74 -32.88 -3.25
CA GLY A 85 -10.22 -31.99 -2.19
C GLY A 85 -9.15 -30.99 -1.72
N VAL A 86 -7.93 -31.47 -1.46
CA VAL A 86 -6.81 -30.61 -1.05
C VAL A 86 -6.40 -29.65 -2.17
N LYS A 87 -6.35 -30.12 -3.43
CA LYS A 87 -5.98 -29.27 -4.58
C LYS A 87 -7.06 -28.22 -4.88
N SER A 88 -8.34 -28.61 -4.77
CA SER A 88 -9.47 -27.70 -4.92
C SER A 88 -9.50 -26.67 -3.80
N ALA A 89 -9.29 -27.08 -2.54
CA ALA A 89 -9.23 -26.16 -1.40
C ALA A 89 -8.07 -25.15 -1.52
N LYS A 90 -6.87 -25.57 -1.95
CA LYS A 90 -5.74 -24.67 -2.21
C LYS A 90 -6.04 -23.65 -3.30
N ASN A 91 -6.65 -24.07 -4.41
CA ASN A 91 -7.03 -23.15 -5.48
C ASN A 91 -8.17 -22.22 -5.06
N ALA A 92 -9.16 -22.71 -4.29
CA ALA A 92 -10.27 -21.93 -3.78
C ALA A 92 -9.83 -20.88 -2.75
N THR A 93 -8.91 -21.23 -1.85
CA THR A 93 -8.31 -20.28 -0.89
C THR A 93 -7.43 -19.25 -1.58
N ALA A 94 -6.64 -19.65 -2.58
CA ALA A 94 -5.85 -18.71 -3.37
C ALA A 94 -6.73 -17.74 -4.19
N ALA A 95 -7.81 -18.23 -4.82
CA ALA A 95 -8.76 -17.40 -5.55
C ALA A 95 -9.54 -16.48 -4.60
N GLY A 96 -10.00 -17.00 -3.46
CA GLY A 96 -10.69 -16.23 -2.43
C GLY A 96 -9.81 -15.13 -1.83
N ALA A 97 -8.55 -15.43 -1.52
CA ALA A 97 -7.58 -14.45 -1.03
C ALA A 97 -7.38 -13.30 -2.02
N ARG A 98 -7.25 -13.58 -3.33
CA ARG A 98 -7.12 -12.53 -4.36
C ARG A 98 -8.37 -11.66 -4.49
N PHE A 99 -9.56 -12.24 -4.41
CA PHE A 99 -10.81 -11.48 -4.40
C PHE A 99 -10.95 -10.59 -3.17
N ILE A 100 -10.53 -11.08 -2.00
CA ILE A 100 -10.51 -10.33 -0.74
C ILE A 100 -9.46 -9.21 -0.80
N GLU A 101 -8.24 -9.49 -1.25
CA GLU A 101 -7.17 -8.49 -1.41
C GLU A 101 -7.55 -7.39 -2.41
N ALA A 102 -8.09 -7.76 -3.57
CA ALA A 102 -8.53 -6.81 -4.60
C ALA A 102 -9.74 -5.96 -4.16
N GLY A 103 -10.57 -6.48 -3.23
CA GLY A 103 -11.72 -5.77 -2.71
C GLY A 103 -11.46 -4.91 -1.47
N LEU A 104 -10.57 -5.36 -0.58
CA LEU A 104 -10.46 -4.84 0.80
C LEU A 104 -9.11 -4.20 1.14
N LEU A 105 -8.00 -4.58 0.50
CA LEU A 105 -6.69 -4.03 0.81
C LEU A 105 -6.30 -2.85 -0.08
N LYS A 106 -5.67 -1.83 0.54
CA LYS A 106 -5.06 -0.71 -0.17
C LYS A 106 -3.71 -1.21 -0.74
N PRO A 107 -3.45 -1.14 -2.07
CA PRO A 107 -2.13 -1.46 -2.60
C PRO A 107 -1.11 -0.43 -2.11
N SER A 108 0.14 -0.85 -1.96
CA SER A 108 1.24 -0.08 -1.35
C SER A 108 1.58 1.22 -2.08
N LEU A 109 1.27 1.32 -3.38
CA LEU A 109 1.52 2.51 -4.21
C LEU A 109 0.47 3.60 -4.06
N VAL A 110 -0.56 3.40 -3.23
CA VAL A 110 -1.63 4.38 -3.09
C VAL A 110 -1.47 5.18 -1.81
N SER A 111 -1.24 6.48 -1.98
CA SER A 111 -1.14 7.44 -0.89
C SER A 111 -2.52 7.83 -0.34
N GLU A 112 -3.49 8.10 -1.23
CA GLU A 112 -4.86 8.50 -0.82
C GLU A 112 -5.96 7.83 -1.66
N LYS A 113 -7.12 7.57 -1.04
CA LYS A 113 -8.33 7.03 -1.71
C LYS A 113 -9.59 7.71 -1.21
N SER A 114 -10.59 7.87 -2.09
CA SER A 114 -11.95 8.26 -1.69
C SER A 114 -12.73 7.15 -1.00
N ARG A 115 -12.39 5.89 -1.27
CA ARG A 115 -13.21 4.75 -0.87
C ARG A 115 -13.13 4.47 0.62
N ILE A 116 -14.30 4.26 1.20
CA ILE A 116 -14.47 3.74 2.55
C ILE A 116 -14.42 2.21 2.43
N THR A 117 -13.34 1.59 2.90
CA THR A 117 -13.26 0.12 2.98
C THR A 117 -14.32 -0.40 3.96
N VAL A 118 -14.90 -1.58 3.73
CA VAL A 118 -15.88 -2.20 4.65
C VAL A 118 -15.34 -2.25 6.09
N LEU A 119 -14.05 -2.51 6.25
CA LEU A 119 -13.34 -2.47 7.53
C LEU A 119 -13.34 -1.06 8.16
N GLU A 120 -13.11 -0.02 7.36
CA GLU A 120 -13.11 1.39 7.77
C GLU A 120 -14.53 1.88 8.12
N ALA A 121 -15.54 1.36 7.41
CA ALA A 121 -16.96 1.56 7.74
C ALA A 121 -17.37 0.91 9.06
N LEU A 122 -16.82 -0.26 9.39
CA LEU A 122 -17.06 -0.90 10.69
C LEU A 122 -16.33 -0.20 11.83
N GLN A 123 -15.11 0.30 11.60
CA GLN A 123 -14.33 1.01 12.62
C GLN A 123 -14.87 2.43 12.89
N HIS A 124 -15.43 3.12 11.90
CA HIS A 124 -15.90 4.51 12.02
C HIS A 124 -17.31 4.73 11.46
N PRO A 125 -18.35 4.07 12.01
CA PRO A 125 -19.72 4.12 11.46
C PRO A 125 -20.32 5.54 11.45
N PHE A 126 -20.00 6.37 12.45
CA PHE A 126 -20.52 7.74 12.56
C PHE A 126 -19.87 8.74 11.60
N GLN A 127 -18.59 8.57 11.28
CA GLN A 127 -17.90 9.44 10.31
C GLN A 127 -18.34 9.12 8.88
N VAL A 128 -18.57 7.83 8.61
CA VAL A 128 -19.03 7.32 7.32
C VAL A 128 -20.45 7.75 7.02
N SER A 129 -21.36 7.66 8.00
CA SER A 129 -22.74 8.16 7.84
C SER A 129 -22.77 9.67 7.57
N ARG A 130 -21.96 10.45 8.30
CA ARG A 130 -21.84 11.90 8.07
C ARG A 130 -21.28 12.23 6.68
N ARG A 131 -20.27 11.50 6.20
CA ARG A 131 -19.71 11.68 4.84
C ARG A 131 -20.69 11.30 3.73
N LEU A 132 -21.49 10.26 3.93
CA LEU A 132 -22.56 9.85 3.00
C LEU A 132 -23.73 10.85 2.97
N LEU A 133 -24.02 11.51 4.10
CA LEU A 133 -25.10 12.49 4.24
C LEU A 133 -24.71 13.92 3.84
N SER A 134 -23.41 14.24 3.77
CA SER A 134 -22.94 15.53 3.27
C SER A 134 -23.31 15.70 1.79
N ARG A 135 -24.09 16.74 1.48
CA ARG A 135 -24.34 17.13 0.09
C ARG A 135 -23.02 17.53 -0.58
N PRO A 136 -22.83 17.26 -1.88
CA PRO A 136 -21.69 17.80 -2.61
C PRO A 136 -21.75 19.33 -2.53
N GLN A 137 -20.84 19.93 -1.76
CA GLN A 137 -20.61 21.37 -1.74
C GLN A 137 -20.18 21.86 -3.14
N ASP A 138 -20.29 23.16 -3.36
CA ASP A 138 -20.25 23.78 -4.68
C ASP A 138 -19.04 23.34 -5.51
N MET A 139 -19.34 23.07 -6.78
CA MET A 139 -18.56 22.25 -7.72
C MET A 139 -17.17 22.81 -8.03
N LEU A 140 -16.95 24.10 -7.80
CA LEU A 140 -15.68 24.83 -7.93
C LEU A 140 -15.39 25.73 -6.72
N GLU A 141 -16.12 25.55 -5.62
CA GLU A 141 -15.91 26.37 -4.44
C GLU A 141 -14.49 26.18 -3.91
N GLY A 142 -13.78 27.31 -3.78
CA GLY A 142 -12.39 27.35 -3.35
C GLY A 142 -11.35 26.99 -4.40
N VAL A 143 -11.68 26.97 -5.70
CA VAL A 143 -10.69 26.85 -6.79
C VAL A 143 -10.84 28.01 -7.75
N VAL A 144 -9.75 28.76 -7.93
CA VAL A 144 -9.66 29.82 -8.93
C VAL A 144 -8.90 29.25 -10.12
N LEU A 145 -9.57 29.18 -11.27
CA LEU A 145 -9.00 28.77 -12.55
C LEU A 145 -9.22 29.88 -13.59
N SER A 146 -8.46 29.83 -14.67
CA SER A 146 -8.73 30.66 -15.83
C SER A 146 -10.07 30.24 -16.46
N PRO A 147 -10.84 31.18 -17.05
CA PRO A 147 -12.14 30.86 -17.65
C PRO A 147 -12.06 29.78 -18.74
N SER A 148 -10.94 29.76 -19.49
CA SER A 148 -10.69 28.75 -20.52
C SER A 148 -10.48 27.36 -19.91
N LEU A 149 -9.68 27.26 -18.85
CA LEU A 149 -9.45 26.01 -18.16
C LEU A 149 -10.75 25.56 -17.49
N GLU A 150 -11.47 26.43 -16.79
CA GLU A 150 -12.75 26.12 -16.16
C GLU A 150 -13.77 25.51 -17.14
N ALA A 151 -13.89 26.09 -18.34
CA ALA A 151 -14.75 25.56 -19.39
C ALA A 151 -14.33 24.13 -19.81
N GLN A 152 -13.04 23.92 -20.09
CA GLN A 152 -12.51 22.61 -20.46
C GLN A 152 -12.74 21.56 -19.37
N VAL A 153 -12.60 21.97 -18.11
CA VAL A 153 -12.85 21.12 -16.95
C VAL A 153 -14.29 20.68 -16.88
N ARG A 154 -15.21 21.63 -17.02
CA ARG A 154 -16.64 21.35 -17.03
C ARG A 154 -16.99 20.39 -18.16
N ASP A 155 -16.45 20.60 -19.36
CA ASP A 155 -16.70 19.75 -20.53
C ASP A 155 -16.22 18.32 -20.29
N ILE A 156 -15.01 18.15 -19.75
CA ILE A 156 -14.49 16.81 -19.43
C ILE A 156 -15.28 16.17 -18.32
N ALA A 157 -15.62 16.90 -17.28
CA ALA A 157 -16.32 16.32 -16.15
C ALA A 157 -17.74 15.87 -16.56
N ILE A 158 -18.40 16.60 -17.46
CA ILE A 158 -19.65 16.17 -18.11
C ILE A 158 -19.41 14.97 -19.01
N ALA A 159 -18.37 14.99 -19.85
CA ALA A 159 -18.02 13.89 -20.75
C ALA A 159 -17.76 12.60 -19.97
N THR A 160 -16.91 12.66 -18.94
CA THR A 160 -16.58 11.56 -18.03
C THR A 160 -17.80 11.05 -17.28
N LYS A 161 -18.69 11.94 -16.82
CA LYS A 161 -19.97 11.55 -16.19
C LYS A 161 -20.89 10.83 -17.18
N ASN A 162 -20.92 11.24 -18.44
CA ASN A 162 -21.68 10.58 -19.49
C ASN A 162 -21.04 9.24 -19.89
N THR A 163 -19.71 9.17 -19.99
CA THR A 163 -18.93 7.95 -20.22
C THR A 163 -19.22 6.92 -19.13
N LYS A 164 -19.27 7.35 -17.86
CA LYS A 164 -19.64 6.51 -16.73
C LYS A 164 -21.05 5.93 -16.88
N LYS A 165 -22.03 6.75 -17.27
CA LYS A 165 -23.41 6.29 -17.49
C LYS A 165 -23.52 5.31 -18.65
N ASN A 166 -22.78 5.56 -19.73
CA ASN A 166 -22.86 4.78 -20.97
C ASN A 166 -21.87 3.60 -21.01
N CYS A 167 -21.07 3.39 -19.95
CA CYS A 167 -20.02 2.37 -19.89
C CYS A 167 -18.99 2.45 -21.04
N ASN A 168 -18.70 3.66 -21.52
CA ASN A 168 -17.72 3.92 -22.58
C ASN A 168 -16.27 3.91 -22.04
N LEU A 169 -15.31 3.98 -22.95
CA LEU A 169 -13.88 4.09 -22.63
C LEU A 169 -13.55 5.48 -22.07
N TYR A 170 -12.77 5.53 -20.99
CA TYR A 170 -12.23 6.77 -20.45
C TYR A 170 -11.05 7.25 -21.27
N ARG A 171 -10.89 8.58 -21.32
CA ARG A 171 -9.75 9.25 -21.95
C ARG A 171 -8.67 9.52 -20.91
N ASN A 172 -7.42 9.27 -21.28
CA ASN A 172 -6.26 9.55 -20.44
C ASN A 172 -5.90 11.03 -20.51
N VAL A 173 -5.68 11.65 -19.35
CA VAL A 173 -5.44 13.09 -19.24
C VAL A 173 -4.03 13.35 -18.71
N LEU A 174 -3.33 14.31 -19.31
CA LEU A 174 -2.09 14.89 -18.80
C LEU A 174 -2.33 16.31 -18.30
N LEU A 175 -1.94 16.58 -17.07
CA LEU A 175 -1.87 17.91 -16.46
C LEU A 175 -0.41 18.34 -16.40
N TYR A 176 -0.05 19.47 -17.00
CA TYR A 176 1.33 19.96 -16.96
C TYR A 176 1.42 21.45 -16.66
N GLY A 177 2.57 21.86 -16.11
CA GLY A 177 2.88 23.26 -15.81
C GLY A 177 3.74 23.42 -14.55
N PRO A 178 4.02 24.64 -14.09
CA PRO A 178 4.87 24.89 -12.93
C PRO A 178 4.34 24.27 -11.62
N PRO A 179 5.21 23.97 -10.64
CA PRO A 179 4.78 23.42 -9.37
C PRO A 179 3.92 24.42 -8.57
N GLY A 180 2.88 23.91 -7.92
CA GLY A 180 1.99 24.74 -7.08
C GLY A 180 0.91 25.53 -7.82
N THR A 181 0.63 25.19 -9.08
CA THR A 181 -0.52 25.71 -9.86
C THR A 181 -1.83 24.94 -9.65
N GLY A 182 -1.85 23.95 -8.75
CA GLY A 182 -3.09 23.28 -8.35
C GLY A 182 -3.47 22.03 -9.14
N LYS A 183 -2.56 21.40 -9.90
CA LYS A 183 -2.79 20.14 -10.65
C LYS A 183 -3.46 19.02 -9.80
N THR A 184 -2.95 18.76 -8.61
CA THR A 184 -3.51 17.75 -7.69
C THR A 184 -4.90 18.13 -7.18
N LEU A 185 -5.11 19.40 -6.86
CA LEU A 185 -6.41 19.93 -6.44
C LEU A 185 -7.43 19.82 -7.58
N PHE A 186 -6.98 20.10 -8.80
CA PHE A 186 -7.76 19.99 -10.01
C PHE A 186 -8.25 18.54 -10.24
N ALA A 187 -7.35 17.57 -10.21
CA ALA A 187 -7.72 16.16 -10.34
C ALA A 187 -8.72 15.71 -9.25
N THR A 188 -8.52 16.17 -8.02
CA THR A 188 -9.44 15.87 -6.89
C THR A 188 -10.83 16.48 -7.10
N LYS A 189 -10.95 17.64 -7.74
CA LYS A 189 -12.26 18.23 -8.04
C LYS A 189 -12.92 17.55 -9.24
N LEU A 190 -12.15 17.15 -10.24
CA LEU A 190 -12.66 16.39 -11.40
C LEU A 190 -13.32 15.07 -10.97
N THR A 191 -12.76 14.39 -9.97
CA THR A 191 -13.33 13.13 -9.44
C THR A 191 -14.64 13.36 -8.72
N VAL A 192 -14.69 14.37 -7.84
CA VAL A 192 -15.90 14.80 -7.13
C VAL A 192 -17.00 15.17 -8.13
N HIS A 193 -16.68 15.91 -9.19
CA HIS A 193 -17.66 16.30 -10.21
C HIS A 193 -18.18 15.10 -11.01
N SER A 194 -17.27 14.21 -11.43
CA SER A 194 -17.60 13.03 -12.23
C SER A 194 -18.29 11.93 -11.39
N GLY A 195 -18.33 12.09 -10.07
CA GLY A 195 -18.81 11.07 -9.12
C GLY A 195 -17.99 9.78 -9.22
N MET A 196 -16.71 9.89 -9.57
CA MET A 196 -15.78 8.76 -9.66
C MET A 196 -15.04 8.61 -8.34
N ASP A 197 -14.64 7.39 -8.03
CA ASP A 197 -13.68 7.18 -6.97
C ASP A 197 -12.31 7.71 -7.39
N TYR A 198 -11.49 8.14 -6.45
CA TYR A 198 -10.13 8.60 -6.74
C TYR A 198 -9.08 7.78 -5.99
N THR A 199 -7.91 7.70 -6.59
CA THR A 199 -6.72 7.04 -6.05
C THR A 199 -5.51 7.86 -6.45
N ILE A 200 -4.71 8.27 -5.48
CA ILE A 200 -3.50 9.08 -5.71
C ILE A 200 -2.28 8.20 -5.53
N MET A 201 -1.41 8.17 -6.54
CA MET A 201 -0.08 7.60 -6.51
C MET A 201 0.93 8.73 -6.76
N THR A 202 2.05 8.74 -6.05
CA THR A 202 3.15 9.66 -6.33
C THR A 202 4.27 8.91 -7.05
N GLY A 203 4.72 9.44 -8.20
CA GLY A 203 5.78 8.82 -8.99
C GLY A 203 7.09 8.63 -8.21
N GLY A 204 7.37 9.52 -7.26
CA GLY A 204 8.52 9.44 -6.37
C GLY A 204 8.52 8.19 -5.47
N ASP A 205 7.36 7.61 -5.19
CA ASP A 205 7.25 6.40 -4.35
C ASP A 205 7.62 5.12 -5.12
N VAL A 206 7.69 5.20 -6.46
CA VAL A 206 7.96 4.06 -7.33
C VAL A 206 9.44 3.70 -7.35
N ALA A 207 10.32 4.71 -7.41
CA ALA A 207 11.76 4.50 -7.55
C ALA A 207 12.40 3.75 -6.35
N PRO A 208 12.03 4.03 -5.08
CA PRO A 208 12.55 3.30 -3.92
C PRO A 208 12.18 1.80 -3.88
N MET A 209 11.15 1.36 -4.60
CA MET A 209 10.66 -0.02 -4.53
C MET A 209 11.56 -1.03 -5.27
N GLY A 210 12.45 -0.57 -6.17
CA GLY A 210 13.31 -1.45 -6.97
C GLY A 210 12.50 -2.57 -7.65
N ARG A 211 12.92 -3.82 -7.46
CA ARG A 211 12.27 -5.02 -8.01
C ARG A 211 10.80 -5.20 -7.61
N GLU A 212 10.41 -4.72 -6.43
CA GLU A 212 9.02 -4.84 -5.96
C GLU A 212 8.09 -3.87 -6.70
N GLY A 213 8.63 -2.82 -7.32
CA GLY A 213 7.87 -1.81 -8.06
C GLY A 213 7.01 -2.41 -9.17
N VAL A 214 7.55 -3.38 -9.92
CA VAL A 214 6.81 -4.09 -10.99
C VAL A 214 5.59 -4.81 -10.45
N THR A 215 5.77 -5.56 -9.37
CA THR A 215 4.67 -6.32 -8.74
C THR A 215 3.62 -5.38 -8.16
N ALA A 216 4.06 -4.28 -7.54
CA ALA A 216 3.18 -3.28 -6.98
C ALA A 216 2.35 -2.58 -8.09
N MET A 217 2.96 -2.24 -9.23
CA MET A 217 2.24 -1.67 -10.39
C MET A 217 1.17 -2.62 -10.91
N HIS A 218 1.50 -3.91 -11.08
CA HIS A 218 0.49 -4.90 -11.49
C HIS A 218 -0.67 -4.98 -10.50
N LYS A 219 -0.38 -5.06 -9.20
CA LYS A 219 -1.42 -5.05 -8.16
C LYS A 219 -2.29 -3.80 -8.19
N LEU A 220 -1.71 -2.63 -8.47
CA LEU A 220 -2.42 -1.37 -8.57
C LEU A 220 -3.43 -1.38 -9.73
N PHE A 221 -3.02 -1.81 -10.92
CA PHE A 221 -3.89 -1.88 -12.10
C PHE A 221 -4.92 -3.02 -12.02
N ASP A 222 -4.56 -4.17 -11.44
CA ASP A 222 -5.50 -5.26 -11.16
C ASP A 222 -6.58 -4.81 -10.16
N TRP A 223 -6.19 -4.07 -9.13
CA TRP A 223 -7.12 -3.45 -8.18
C TRP A 223 -8.01 -2.41 -8.86
N ALA A 224 -7.43 -1.56 -9.71
CA ALA A 224 -8.16 -0.52 -10.46
C ALA A 224 -9.18 -1.12 -11.45
N SER A 225 -8.88 -2.27 -12.06
CA SER A 225 -9.76 -2.95 -13.00
C SER A 225 -10.85 -3.78 -12.32
N THR A 226 -10.56 -4.41 -11.17
CA THR A 226 -11.51 -5.22 -10.37
C THR A 226 -12.48 -4.35 -9.56
N SER A 227 -12.16 -3.07 -9.43
CA SER A 227 -12.99 -2.03 -8.84
C SER A 227 -14.44 -2.05 -9.35
N ARG A 228 -15.40 -2.16 -8.41
CA ARG A 228 -16.85 -2.20 -8.72
C ARG A 228 -17.41 -0.91 -9.33
N GLY A 229 -16.71 0.22 -9.16
CA GLY A 229 -17.08 1.52 -9.69
C GLY A 229 -15.98 2.14 -10.56
N SER A 230 -16.34 3.18 -11.28
CA SER A 230 -15.39 3.94 -12.11
C SER A 230 -14.39 4.68 -11.23
N LEU A 231 -13.10 4.47 -11.51
CA LEU A 231 -11.98 4.95 -10.70
C LEU A 231 -11.16 5.96 -11.50
N LEU A 232 -10.70 7.04 -10.87
CA LEU A 232 -9.70 7.92 -11.41
C LEU A 232 -8.37 7.63 -10.72
N LEU A 233 -7.39 7.17 -11.50
CA LEU A 233 -6.03 6.95 -11.05
C LEU A 233 -5.21 8.22 -11.32
N PHE A 234 -4.94 8.99 -10.28
CA PHE A 234 -4.12 10.19 -10.35
C PHE A 234 -2.66 9.86 -10.01
N VAL A 235 -1.76 10.19 -10.92
CA VAL A 235 -0.32 9.97 -10.77
C VAL A 235 0.38 11.32 -10.68
N ASP A 236 0.79 11.70 -9.47
CA ASP A 236 1.51 12.96 -9.22
C ASP A 236 3.01 12.81 -9.47
N ASN A 237 3.68 13.89 -9.88
CA ASN A 237 5.11 13.90 -10.24
C ASN A 237 5.49 12.75 -11.17
N ALA A 238 4.67 12.51 -12.22
CA ALA A 238 4.85 11.38 -13.11
C ALA A 238 6.20 11.42 -13.85
N ASP A 239 6.75 12.62 -14.05
CA ASP A 239 8.09 12.84 -14.58
C ASP A 239 9.18 12.11 -13.78
N THR A 240 9.03 11.90 -12.47
CA THR A 240 10.05 11.19 -11.67
C THR A 240 10.30 9.75 -12.09
N PHE A 241 9.27 9.05 -12.58
CA PHE A 241 9.38 7.65 -12.99
C PHE A 241 9.14 7.43 -14.48
N LEU A 242 8.75 8.46 -15.26
CA LEU A 242 8.42 8.35 -16.69
C LEU A 242 9.43 9.04 -17.63
N LEU A 243 10.65 9.30 -17.15
CA LEU A 243 11.70 9.99 -17.90
C LEU A 243 12.08 9.27 -19.20
N LYS A 244 12.42 10.07 -20.23
CA LYS A 244 13.03 9.63 -21.48
C LYS A 244 14.31 8.88 -21.18
N ARG A 245 14.54 7.80 -21.93
CA ARG A 245 15.65 6.83 -21.83
C ARG A 245 17.03 7.42 -22.16
N ALA A 246 17.36 8.60 -21.64
CA ALA A 246 18.61 9.28 -21.93
C ALA A 246 19.55 9.18 -20.72
N THR A 247 20.65 8.46 -20.93
CA THR A 247 21.90 8.39 -20.15
C THR A 247 22.01 7.33 -19.04
N GLU A 248 22.57 6.18 -19.44
CA GLU A 248 23.54 5.27 -18.81
C GLU A 248 23.39 4.74 -17.35
N GLU A 249 22.54 5.27 -16.48
CA GLU A 249 22.38 4.75 -15.10
C GLU A 249 20.92 4.61 -14.64
N ILE A 250 19.94 4.58 -15.55
CA ILE A 250 18.57 4.24 -15.14
C ILE A 250 18.55 2.76 -14.71
N ASN A 251 18.37 2.55 -13.41
CA ASN A 251 18.21 1.26 -12.75
C ASN A 251 17.26 0.37 -13.56
N GLU A 252 17.71 -0.85 -13.89
CA GLU A 252 16.95 -1.84 -14.68
C GLU A 252 15.56 -2.09 -14.07
N ASP A 253 15.47 -2.05 -12.74
CA ASP A 253 14.23 -2.17 -11.97
C ASP A 253 13.21 -1.07 -12.29
N LEU A 254 13.66 0.18 -12.46
CA LEU A 254 12.78 1.30 -12.81
C LEU A 254 12.26 1.15 -14.26
N ARG A 255 13.11 0.69 -15.17
CA ARG A 255 12.71 0.41 -16.57
C ARG A 255 11.67 -0.70 -16.64
N ALA A 256 11.87 -1.78 -15.87
CA ALA A 256 10.89 -2.86 -15.78
C ALA A 256 9.55 -2.34 -15.27
N THR A 257 9.57 -1.46 -14.26
CA THR A 257 8.36 -0.86 -13.69
C THR A 257 7.67 0.11 -14.66
N GLN A 258 8.42 0.91 -15.41
CA GLN A 258 7.91 1.76 -16.50
C GLN A 258 7.21 0.92 -17.58
N ASN A 259 7.83 -0.17 -18.02
CA ASN A 259 7.26 -1.05 -19.03
C ASN A 259 5.98 -1.73 -18.51
N ALA A 260 5.97 -2.14 -17.24
CA ALA A 260 4.76 -2.65 -16.60
C ALA A 260 3.64 -1.61 -16.62
N PHE A 261 3.93 -0.35 -16.28
CA PHE A 261 2.97 0.74 -16.38
C PHE A 261 2.43 0.89 -17.81
N LEU A 262 3.31 1.00 -18.82
CA LEU A 262 2.93 1.16 -20.22
C LEU A 262 2.04 0.00 -20.73
N SER A 263 2.31 -1.23 -20.30
CA SER A 263 1.50 -2.38 -20.70
C SER A 263 0.03 -2.24 -20.30
N HIS A 264 -0.25 -1.65 -19.13
CA HIS A 264 -1.59 -1.44 -18.61
C HIS A 264 -2.25 -0.14 -19.11
N THR A 265 -1.46 0.88 -19.47
CA THR A 265 -2.00 2.17 -19.91
C THR A 265 -2.18 2.29 -21.42
N SER A 266 -1.47 1.47 -22.21
CA SER A 266 -1.57 1.48 -23.68
C SER A 266 -2.99 1.26 -24.23
N GLN A 267 -3.86 0.61 -23.47
CA GLN A 267 -5.26 0.38 -23.83
C GLN A 267 -6.18 1.25 -22.96
N CYS A 268 -7.11 1.97 -23.58
CA CYS A 268 -8.13 2.70 -22.84
C CYS A 268 -9.03 1.71 -22.08
N SER A 269 -9.31 2.01 -20.81
CA SER A 269 -10.19 1.19 -19.98
C SER A 269 -11.57 1.84 -19.80
N ASN A 270 -12.62 1.03 -19.68
CA ASN A 270 -13.94 1.49 -19.22
C ASN A 270 -14.09 1.45 -17.69
N LYS A 271 -13.07 0.97 -16.96
CA LYS A 271 -13.09 0.85 -15.50
C LYS A 271 -12.40 2.02 -14.82
N PHE A 272 -11.29 2.49 -15.37
CA PHE A 272 -10.54 3.58 -14.80
C PHE A 272 -10.15 4.65 -15.82
N MET A 273 -9.99 5.87 -15.32
CA MET A 273 -9.45 7.02 -16.04
C MET A 273 -8.07 7.32 -15.48
N LEU A 274 -7.05 7.43 -16.34
CA LEU A 274 -5.70 7.82 -15.93
C LEU A 274 -5.54 9.34 -16.01
N VAL A 275 -5.04 9.95 -14.95
CA VAL A 275 -4.66 11.37 -14.92
C VAL A 275 -3.21 11.48 -14.47
N LEU A 276 -2.33 11.94 -15.35
CA LEU A 276 -0.92 12.17 -15.08
C LEU A 276 -0.68 13.64 -14.75
N ALA A 277 0.13 13.94 -13.75
CA ALA A 277 0.63 15.29 -13.49
C ALA A 277 2.15 15.35 -13.65
N SER A 278 2.65 16.34 -14.37
CA SER A 278 4.09 16.55 -14.59
C SER A 278 4.45 18.03 -14.61
N CYS A 279 5.68 18.35 -14.21
CA CYS A 279 6.23 19.69 -14.38
C CYS A 279 6.89 19.86 -15.77
N HIS A 280 7.39 18.76 -16.34
CA HIS A 280 8.25 18.74 -17.52
C HIS A 280 7.73 17.71 -18.56
N PRO A 281 6.69 18.05 -19.34
CA PRO A 281 6.13 17.13 -20.34
C PRO A 281 7.13 16.78 -21.46
N GLU A 282 8.13 17.63 -21.71
CA GLU A 282 9.22 17.42 -22.66
C GLU A 282 10.04 16.16 -22.34
N GLN A 283 10.10 15.75 -21.07
CA GLN A 283 10.87 14.62 -20.61
C GLN A 283 10.16 13.28 -20.84
N PHE A 284 8.90 13.25 -21.25
CA PHE A 284 8.20 11.99 -21.48
C PHE A 284 8.64 11.26 -22.74
N HIS A 285 8.73 9.93 -22.62
CA HIS A 285 8.90 9.03 -23.75
C HIS A 285 7.71 9.12 -24.72
N TRP A 286 7.95 8.87 -26.01
CA TRP A 286 6.92 8.96 -27.05
C TRP A 286 5.78 7.95 -26.82
N ASP A 287 6.07 6.76 -26.28
CA ASP A 287 5.05 5.76 -25.91
C ASP A 287 4.01 6.33 -24.93
N ILE A 288 4.46 7.12 -23.97
CA ILE A 288 3.60 7.73 -22.94
C ILE A 288 2.76 8.83 -23.56
N ARG A 289 3.35 9.62 -24.47
CA ARG A 289 2.61 10.66 -25.19
C ARG A 289 1.50 10.08 -26.04
N ASN A 290 1.73 8.94 -26.69
CA ASN A 290 0.71 8.25 -27.49
C ASN A 290 -0.43 7.66 -26.64
N CYS A 291 -0.17 7.40 -25.35
CA CYS A 291 -1.16 6.93 -24.40
C CYS A 291 -2.07 8.07 -23.88
N ILE A 292 -1.71 9.33 -24.10
CA ILE A 292 -2.44 10.49 -23.57
C ILE A 292 -3.40 11.02 -24.64
N ASP A 293 -4.68 11.16 -24.29
CA ASP A 293 -5.72 11.67 -25.19
C ASP A 293 -5.93 13.18 -25.06
N LEU A 294 -5.79 13.71 -23.84
CA LEU A 294 -6.12 15.10 -23.51
C LEU A 294 -5.01 15.72 -22.66
N VAL A 295 -4.70 16.98 -22.93
CA VAL A 295 -3.57 17.68 -22.33
C VAL A 295 -4.03 19.04 -21.79
N PHE A 296 -3.83 19.31 -20.50
CA PHE A 296 -4.16 20.56 -19.82
C PHE A 296 -2.92 21.28 -19.36
N HIS A 297 -2.78 22.52 -19.82
CA HIS A 297 -1.73 23.42 -19.37
C HIS A 297 -2.21 24.24 -18.17
N PHE A 298 -1.40 24.28 -17.12
CA PHE A 298 -1.60 25.12 -15.94
C PHE A 298 -0.54 26.21 -15.92
N ASP A 299 -0.93 27.38 -16.38
CA ASP A 299 -0.13 28.59 -16.31
C ASP A 299 -0.02 29.14 -14.89
N LEU A 300 0.93 30.06 -14.69
CA LEU A 300 0.94 30.89 -13.49
C LEU A 300 -0.28 31.82 -13.51
N PRO A 301 -0.90 32.08 -12.35
CA PRO A 301 -2.11 32.88 -12.29
C PRO A 301 -1.86 34.32 -12.73
N ARG A 302 -2.80 34.87 -13.51
CA ARG A 302 -2.82 36.28 -13.91
C ARG A 302 -3.22 37.18 -12.74
N GLN A 303 -3.04 38.50 -12.88
CA GLN A 303 -3.34 39.47 -11.82
C GLN A 303 -4.76 39.32 -11.22
N GLU A 304 -5.78 39.17 -12.07
CA GLU A 304 -7.17 38.97 -11.63
C GLU A 304 -7.34 37.67 -10.81
N GLU A 305 -6.73 36.58 -11.27
CA GLU A 305 -6.75 35.27 -10.59
C GLU A 305 -5.96 35.31 -9.29
N GLN A 306 -4.85 36.06 -9.24
CA GLN A 306 -4.05 36.27 -8.05
C GLN A 306 -4.82 37.03 -6.97
N GLU A 307 -5.56 38.08 -7.35
CA GLU A 307 -6.44 38.81 -6.43
C GLU A 307 -7.50 37.88 -5.84
N LEU A 308 -8.16 37.09 -6.69
CA LEU A 308 -9.17 36.11 -6.27
C LEU A 308 -8.58 35.06 -5.32
N LEU A 309 -7.40 34.53 -5.63
CA LEU A 309 -6.68 33.57 -4.77
C LEU A 309 -6.31 34.20 -3.42
N LEU A 310 -5.77 35.42 -3.42
CA LEU A 310 -5.43 36.14 -2.18
C LEU A 310 -6.65 36.34 -1.31
N ARG A 311 -7.77 36.80 -1.90
CA ARG A 311 -9.03 36.99 -1.19
C ARG A 311 -9.56 35.69 -0.61
N MET A 312 -9.52 34.61 -1.38
CA MET A 312 -9.92 33.28 -0.93
C MET A 312 -9.07 32.76 0.24
N TYR A 313 -7.74 32.91 0.16
CA TYR A 313 -6.85 32.46 1.23
C TYR A 313 -6.94 33.33 2.48
N LEU A 314 -7.07 34.66 2.34
CA LEU A 314 -7.29 35.55 3.47
C LEU A 314 -8.64 35.27 4.14
N ASP A 315 -9.69 35.00 3.37
CA ASP A 315 -10.96 34.59 3.95
C ASP A 315 -10.82 33.30 4.79
N LYS A 316 -10.14 32.30 4.21
CA LYS A 316 -9.94 31.00 4.86
C LYS A 316 -9.06 31.06 6.11
N TYR A 317 -7.93 31.76 6.05
CA TYR A 317 -6.90 31.73 7.11
C TYR A 317 -6.96 32.92 8.06
N VAL A 318 -7.63 34.01 7.71
CA VAL A 318 -7.63 35.24 8.51
C VAL A 318 -9.06 35.59 8.94
N LEU A 319 -10.02 35.71 8.01
CA LEU A 319 -11.38 36.16 8.32
C LEU A 319 -12.20 35.11 9.10
N LYS A 320 -12.20 33.85 8.64
CA LYS A 320 -12.93 32.76 9.32
C LYS A 320 -12.44 32.53 10.76
N PRO A 321 -11.12 32.39 11.02
CA PRO A 321 -10.57 32.38 12.38
C PRO A 321 -11.01 33.53 13.27
N ALA A 322 -11.02 34.74 12.73
CA ALA A 322 -11.39 35.93 13.49
C ALA A 322 -12.89 36.00 13.80
N THR A 323 -13.74 35.41 12.94
CA THR A 323 -15.21 35.45 13.07
C THR A 323 -15.75 34.28 13.90
N GLU A 324 -15.16 33.09 13.77
CA GLU A 324 -15.64 31.86 14.46
C GLU A 324 -15.24 31.81 15.94
N GLY A 325 -14.48 32.79 16.45
CA GLY A 325 -14.25 33.02 17.89
C GLY A 325 -13.45 31.93 18.63
N LYS A 326 -13.06 30.84 17.96
CA LYS A 326 -12.27 29.74 18.54
C LYS A 326 -10.77 30.03 18.60
N GLN A 327 -10.29 31.07 17.92
CA GLN A 327 -8.88 31.40 17.79
C GLN A 327 -8.62 32.84 18.26
N HIS A 328 -7.49 33.08 18.94
CA HIS A 328 -7.05 34.40 19.42
C HIS A 328 -6.52 35.28 18.26
N LEU A 329 -7.27 35.38 17.16
CA LEU A 329 -6.93 36.23 16.03
C LEU A 329 -7.95 37.35 15.91
N LYS A 330 -7.51 38.59 16.05
CA LYS A 330 -8.34 39.79 15.84
C LYS A 330 -7.88 40.53 14.58
N LEU A 331 -8.78 41.29 14.00
CA LEU A 331 -8.55 42.03 12.77
C LEU A 331 -8.55 43.52 13.05
N ALA A 332 -7.51 44.21 12.61
CA ALA A 332 -7.53 45.67 12.58
C ALA A 332 -8.51 46.15 11.50
N GLN A 333 -9.14 47.30 11.73
CA GLN A 333 -10.10 47.86 10.80
C GLN A 333 -9.36 48.52 9.61
N PHE A 334 -9.26 47.81 8.48
CA PHE A 334 -8.78 48.35 7.22
C PHE A 334 -9.42 47.63 6.02
N ASP A 335 -9.33 48.25 4.84
CA ASP A 335 -9.91 47.71 3.60
C ASP A 335 -9.05 46.58 3.03
N TYR A 336 -9.44 45.34 3.33
CA TYR A 336 -8.79 44.13 2.83
C TYR A 336 -8.92 43.97 1.31
N GLY A 337 -10.02 44.43 0.70
CA GLY A 337 -10.24 44.30 -0.74
C GLY A 337 -9.20 45.10 -1.51
N ARG A 338 -9.04 46.39 -1.16
CA ARG A 338 -7.99 47.24 -1.75
C ARG A 338 -6.60 46.69 -1.48
N LYS A 339 -6.37 46.11 -0.30
CA LYS A 339 -5.07 45.56 0.05
C LYS A 339 -4.73 44.30 -0.75
N CYS A 340 -5.70 43.45 -1.07
CA CYS A 340 -5.50 42.30 -1.96
C CYS A 340 -5.05 42.74 -3.34
N VAL A 341 -5.67 43.78 -3.90
CA VAL A 341 -5.29 44.37 -5.19
C VAL A 341 -3.84 44.85 -5.15
N GLU A 342 -3.47 45.64 -4.13
CA GLU A 342 -2.10 46.15 -3.95
C GLU A 342 -1.07 45.01 -3.85
N ILE A 343 -1.40 43.96 -3.10
CA ILE A 343 -0.53 42.79 -2.93
C ILE A 343 -0.41 41.97 -4.22
N ALA A 344 -1.48 41.87 -5.01
CA ALA A 344 -1.46 41.16 -6.29
C ALA A 344 -0.50 41.85 -7.27
N TRP A 345 -0.53 43.19 -7.35
CA TRP A 345 0.41 43.97 -8.17
C TRP A 345 1.88 43.74 -7.81
N LEU A 346 2.19 43.58 -6.52
CA LEU A 346 3.56 43.33 -6.05
C LEU A 346 4.07 41.90 -6.31
N LYS A 347 3.21 40.98 -6.79
CA LYS A 347 3.46 39.53 -6.78
C LYS A 347 3.30 38.86 -8.13
N GLU A 348 3.62 39.58 -9.19
CA GLU A 348 3.57 39.03 -10.54
C GLU A 348 4.45 37.76 -10.64
N GLY A 349 3.89 36.69 -11.22
CA GLY A 349 4.60 35.41 -11.41
C GLY A 349 4.64 34.45 -10.20
N MET A 350 3.96 34.73 -9.09
CA MET A 350 3.85 33.76 -7.99
C MET A 350 2.81 32.67 -8.28
N SER A 351 3.14 31.41 -7.93
CA SER A 351 2.20 30.29 -8.01
C SER A 351 1.20 30.31 -6.84
N GLY A 352 0.04 29.68 -7.03
CA GLY A 352 -1.01 29.62 -6.01
C GLY A 352 -0.54 29.05 -4.67
N ARG A 353 0.37 28.06 -4.67
CA ARG A 353 1.01 27.53 -3.45
C ARG A 353 1.84 28.60 -2.72
N LYS A 354 2.61 29.42 -3.46
CA LYS A 354 3.41 30.51 -2.88
C LYS A 354 2.51 31.59 -2.28
N ILE A 355 1.40 31.92 -2.94
CA ILE A 355 0.39 32.86 -2.41
C ILE A 355 -0.23 32.31 -1.11
N ALA A 356 -0.57 31.02 -1.07
CA ALA A 356 -1.07 30.40 0.16
C ALA A 356 -0.04 30.46 1.30
N GLN A 357 1.23 30.15 1.02
CA GLN A 357 2.33 30.21 1.98
C GLN A 357 2.53 31.62 2.56
N LEU A 358 2.44 32.64 1.72
CA LEU A 358 2.46 34.03 2.17
C LEU A 358 1.34 34.30 3.18
N VAL A 359 0.10 33.97 2.85
CA VAL A 359 -1.04 34.25 3.74
C VAL A 359 -0.89 33.52 5.07
N VAL A 360 -0.43 32.26 5.04
CA VAL A 360 -0.10 31.48 6.25
C VAL A 360 1.03 32.14 7.04
N SER A 361 2.06 32.66 6.37
CA SER A 361 3.14 33.40 7.03
C SER A 361 2.60 34.64 7.74
N CYS A 362 1.71 35.40 7.11
CA CYS A 362 1.15 36.59 7.73
C CYS A 362 0.19 36.25 8.88
N GLN A 363 -0.55 35.13 8.78
CA GLN A 363 -1.33 34.58 9.88
C GLN A 363 -0.43 34.20 11.06
N ALA A 364 0.70 33.54 10.81
CA ALA A 364 1.67 33.19 11.84
C ALA A 364 2.27 34.44 12.52
N THR A 365 2.58 35.49 11.74
CA THR A 365 3.02 36.78 12.30
C THR A 365 1.94 37.42 13.18
N ALA A 366 0.67 37.29 12.83
CA ALA A 366 -0.43 37.78 13.65
C ALA A 366 -0.56 37.01 14.98
N TYR A 367 -0.41 35.69 14.96
CA TYR A 367 -0.39 34.88 16.17
C TYR A 367 0.84 35.11 17.06
N ALA A 368 1.96 35.47 16.46
CA ALA A 368 3.18 35.81 17.19
C ALA A 368 3.15 37.22 17.81
N SER A 369 2.17 38.05 17.43
CA SER A 369 1.98 39.39 18.00
C SER A 369 1.38 39.31 19.39
N GLU A 370 1.83 40.19 20.29
CA GLU A 370 1.35 40.26 21.68
C GLU A 370 -0.16 40.46 21.76
N ASP A 371 -0.73 41.25 20.85
CA ASP A 371 -2.16 41.58 20.84
C ASP A 371 -3.02 40.58 20.03
N GLY A 372 -2.39 39.64 19.30
CA GLY A 372 -3.08 38.74 18.36
C GLY A 372 -3.83 39.46 17.24
N VAL A 373 -3.51 40.73 16.96
CA VAL A 373 -4.19 41.55 15.95
C VAL A 373 -3.35 41.63 14.67
N LEU A 374 -3.95 41.26 13.54
CA LEU A 374 -3.33 41.49 12.24
C LEU A 374 -3.55 42.93 11.78
N THR A 375 -2.48 43.73 11.76
CA THR A 375 -2.50 45.13 11.27
C THR A 375 -2.06 45.25 9.80
N LYS A 376 -2.42 46.37 9.16
CA LYS A 376 -1.99 46.67 7.78
C LYS A 376 -0.46 46.68 7.66
N ALA A 377 0.24 47.31 8.61
CA ALA A 377 1.70 47.42 8.59
C ALA A 377 2.40 46.06 8.73
N MET A 378 1.84 45.15 9.53
CA MET A 378 2.35 43.78 9.65
C MET A 378 2.18 43.01 8.34
N LEU A 379 1.02 43.14 7.69
CA LEU A 379 0.79 42.53 6.38
C LEU A 379 1.78 43.06 5.34
N ASP A 380 2.04 44.36 5.32
CA ASP A 380 3.01 44.99 4.41
C ASP A 380 4.45 44.54 4.65
N THR A 381 4.82 44.32 5.90
CA THR A 381 6.14 43.82 6.26
C THR A 381 6.28 42.35 5.86
N CYS A 382 5.29 41.52 6.19
CA CYS A 382 5.22 40.12 5.79
C CYS A 382 5.32 39.95 4.26
N VAL A 383 4.61 40.79 3.50
CA VAL A 383 4.64 40.77 2.03
C VAL A 383 6.02 41.13 1.48
N ARG A 384 6.63 42.20 1.99
CA ARG A 384 7.98 42.63 1.56
C ARG A 384 9.03 41.58 1.89
N ASP A 385 8.99 41.02 3.09
CA ASP A 385 9.93 39.99 3.52
C ASP A 385 9.79 38.72 2.67
N PHE A 386 8.56 38.29 2.38
CA PHE A 386 8.30 37.13 1.55
C PHE A 386 8.78 37.33 0.11
N VAL A 387 8.53 38.50 -0.49
CA VAL A 387 9.02 38.85 -1.84
C VAL A 387 10.54 38.87 -1.87
N ARG A 388 11.18 39.47 -0.86
CA ARG A 388 12.64 39.52 -0.75
C ARG A 388 13.25 38.13 -0.64
N GLN A 389 12.68 37.25 0.19
CA GLN A 389 13.14 35.86 0.33
C GLN A 389 12.94 35.06 -0.94
N HIS A 390 11.88 35.35 -1.70
CA HIS A 390 11.60 34.69 -2.97
C HIS A 390 12.60 35.07 -4.05
N GLN A 391 12.95 36.36 -4.16
CA GLN A 391 13.96 36.83 -5.12
C GLN A 391 15.38 36.31 -4.84
N GLN A 392 15.66 35.89 -3.60
CA GLN A 392 16.95 35.31 -3.20
C GLN A 392 17.09 33.82 -3.51
N LYS A 393 15.99 33.14 -3.87
CA LYS A 393 15.95 31.71 -4.22
C LYS A 393 15.78 31.52 -5.71
#